data_AF-A0A7K8Q2Z2-F1
#
_entry.id   AF-A0A7K8Q2Z2-F1
#
_cell.length_a   1.000
_cell.length_b   1.000
_cell.length_c   1.000
_cell.angle_alpha   90.00
_cell.angle_beta   90.00
_cell.angle_gamma   90.00
#
_symmetry.space_group_name_H-M   'P 1'
#
loop_
_entity.id
_entity.type
_entity.pdbx_description
1 polymer ?
#
loop_
_entity_poly.entity_id
_entity_poly.type
_entity_poly.pdbx_seq_one_letter_code
_entity_poly.pdbx_strand_id
1 'polypeptide(L)'
;MASQEEKQAQSFADIFDEDEAEKSFLLSKPTCLIILGKPGSGKKTLARKLAQIWKCIFIEALEVIQMNIHEETEYGLKCQELLFKGQSISEELVTEMILKKIESPEVAHFGYVLSGFPSLSEEYMTVSQQIEKIKNLKLKPDFVINIKCSDYDLCQRISGQRQHPDSGQVYQRNQWDPKVIEKHKKEKDQYEEENEEEEDEEQEEEETAEDALTMSEFLDQLVQRPEDILENAEERVGIYKDIMLHPLEDLMAEQDCQYLIELDGNQQPDDLFVAKNRAYVASDKNYICCYCCFNKQDELFRVLSSYKLIAHRYRWRRSRWGQACPVALKEGDIVMGNPDLAVSFLGKMYILSSPEALKTFMLNPRPYLLPPMPLPPCKVLVFGPPFSGRTTICNLIAHKYKGKV
;
A
#
# COMPACT_ATOMS: atom_id res chain seq x y z
N MET A 1 16.42 45.12 43.65
CA MET A 1 15.29 44.21 43.41
C MET A 1 15.67 43.34 42.24
N ALA A 2 16.23 42.15 42.51
CA ALA A 2 16.60 41.17 41.49
C ALA A 2 15.41 40.23 41.30
N SER A 3 14.89 40.15 40.07
CA SER A 3 13.83 39.22 39.69
C SER A 3 14.36 37.80 39.76
N GLN A 4 13.66 36.95 40.50
CA GLN A 4 13.91 35.51 40.53
C GLN A 4 13.60 34.93 39.15
N GLU A 5 14.63 34.43 38.46
CA GLU A 5 14.45 33.52 37.34
C GLU A 5 13.94 32.19 37.89
N GLU A 6 12.67 31.89 37.65
CA GLU A 6 12.11 30.54 37.82
C GLU A 6 12.83 29.61 36.85
N LYS A 7 13.84 28.90 37.36
CA LYS A 7 14.35 27.69 36.71
C LYS A 7 13.20 26.68 36.69
N GLN A 8 12.45 26.66 35.58
CA GLN A 8 11.62 25.52 35.24
C GLN A 8 12.54 24.31 35.23
N ALA A 9 12.38 23.45 36.24
CA ALA A 9 12.94 22.12 36.21
C ALA A 9 12.28 21.40 35.04
N GLN A 10 12.90 21.45 33.86
CA GLN A 10 12.61 20.49 32.81
C GLN A 10 12.88 19.13 33.44
N SER A 11 11.80 18.41 33.75
CA SER A 11 11.87 17.01 34.11
C SER A 11 12.74 16.34 33.06
N PHE A 12 13.73 15.56 33.50
CA PHE A 12 14.50 14.67 32.65
C PHE A 12 13.55 13.55 32.18
N ALA A 13 12.54 13.93 31.39
CA ALA A 13 11.67 13.02 30.68
C ALA A 13 12.52 12.52 29.51
N ASP A 14 12.66 11.21 29.41
CA ASP A 14 13.23 10.61 28.23
C ASP A 14 12.42 11.10 27.03
N ILE A 15 13.08 11.81 26.11
CA ILE A 15 12.46 12.40 24.92
C ILE A 15 12.00 11.26 23.96
N PHE A 16 12.40 10.02 24.28
CA PHE A 16 12.07 8.79 23.57
C PHE A 16 11.38 7.78 24.50
N ASP A 17 10.30 8.16 25.19
CA ASP A 17 9.40 7.14 25.73
C ASP A 17 8.92 6.26 24.57
N GLU A 18 9.46 5.03 24.49
CA GLU A 18 9.17 4.07 23.43
C GLU A 18 7.68 3.79 23.33
N ASP A 19 6.95 3.88 24.44
CA ASP A 19 5.52 3.64 24.49
C ASP A 19 4.73 4.84 23.95
N GLU A 20 5.24 6.06 24.14
CA GLU A 20 4.71 7.26 23.51
C GLU A 20 5.00 7.26 22.00
N ALA A 21 6.19 6.82 21.59
CA ALA A 21 6.57 6.66 20.18
C ALA A 21 5.74 5.56 19.47
N GLU A 22 5.51 4.41 20.11
CA GLU A 22 4.63 3.38 19.59
C GLU A 22 3.20 3.92 19.45
N LYS A 23 2.69 4.59 20.48
CA LYS A 23 1.35 5.16 20.46
C LYS A 23 1.20 6.23 19.39
N SER A 24 2.19 7.11 19.21
CA SER A 24 2.17 8.15 18.18
C SER A 24 2.20 7.53 16.78
N PHE A 25 3.02 6.49 16.56
CA PHE A 25 3.01 5.73 15.30
C PHE A 25 1.66 5.05 15.04
N LEU A 26 1.07 4.39 16.04
CA LEU A 26 -0.22 3.70 15.90
C LEU A 26 -1.36 4.67 15.58
N LEU A 27 -1.31 5.89 16.12
CA LEU A 27 -2.27 6.96 15.86
C LEU A 27 -1.96 7.76 14.58
N SER A 28 -0.75 7.63 14.04
CA SER A 28 -0.35 8.35 12.82
C SER A 28 -1.18 7.92 11.61
N LYS A 29 -1.52 8.89 10.76
CA LYS A 29 -2.16 8.60 9.47
C LYS A 29 -1.16 7.84 8.57
N PRO A 30 -1.60 6.79 7.86
CA PRO A 30 -0.72 6.15 6.87
C PRO A 30 -0.57 7.04 5.63
N THR A 31 0.54 6.88 4.91
CA THR A 31 0.81 7.64 3.70
C THR A 31 -0.19 7.36 2.59
N CYS A 32 -0.85 8.40 2.09
CA CYS A 32 -1.79 8.29 0.99
C CYS A 32 -1.34 9.14 -0.21
N LEU A 33 -1.28 8.55 -1.40
CA LEU A 33 -0.85 9.22 -2.63
C LEU A 33 -1.91 9.14 -3.71
N ILE A 34 -1.97 10.18 -4.53
CA ILE A 34 -2.72 10.18 -5.79
C ILE A 34 -1.78 10.56 -6.93
N ILE A 35 -1.87 9.82 -8.04
CA ILE A 35 -1.07 10.07 -9.25
C ILE A 35 -1.97 10.56 -10.36
N LEU A 36 -1.68 11.77 -10.82
CA LEU A 36 -2.39 12.51 -11.85
C LEU A 36 -1.50 12.66 -13.09
N GLY A 37 -2.15 12.90 -14.22
CA GLY A 37 -1.48 13.13 -15.51
C GLY A 37 -2.33 12.63 -16.68
N LYS A 38 -1.91 13.01 -17.88
CA LYS A 38 -2.59 12.65 -19.14
C LYS A 38 -2.58 11.13 -19.41
N PRO A 39 -3.54 10.57 -20.17
CA PRO A 39 -3.48 9.15 -20.58
C PRO A 39 -2.15 8.85 -21.29
N GLY A 40 -1.60 7.65 -21.09
CA GLY A 40 -0.31 7.26 -21.69
C GLY A 40 0.97 7.75 -20.97
N SER A 41 0.86 8.61 -19.96
CA SER A 41 2.04 9.17 -19.24
C SER A 41 2.78 8.18 -18.33
N GLY A 42 2.34 6.93 -18.20
CA GLY A 42 2.99 5.93 -17.35
C GLY A 42 2.56 5.94 -15.88
N LYS A 43 1.46 6.63 -15.54
CA LYS A 43 0.90 6.71 -14.17
C LYS A 43 0.80 5.36 -13.46
N LYS A 44 0.23 4.37 -14.14
CA LYS A 44 0.02 3.01 -13.60
C LYS A 44 1.35 2.36 -13.21
N THR A 45 2.35 2.44 -14.08
CA THR A 45 3.68 1.87 -13.83
C THR A 45 4.35 2.54 -12.63
N LEU A 46 4.32 3.87 -12.58
CA LEU A 46 4.85 4.62 -11.45
C LEU A 46 4.11 4.28 -10.14
N ALA A 47 2.78 4.23 -10.19
CA ALA A 47 1.94 3.92 -9.04
C ALA A 47 2.24 2.54 -8.45
N ARG A 48 2.41 1.53 -9.31
CA ARG A 48 2.74 0.18 -8.89
C ARG A 48 4.13 0.11 -8.25
N LYS A 49 5.14 0.75 -8.86
CA LYS A 49 6.49 0.83 -8.28
C LYS A 49 6.47 1.53 -6.91
N LEU A 50 5.79 2.67 -6.79
CA LEU A 50 5.66 3.40 -5.52
C LEU A 50 4.93 2.58 -4.45
N ALA A 51 3.85 1.89 -4.82
CA ALA A 51 3.11 1.04 -3.88
C ALA A 51 3.98 -0.10 -3.31
N GLN A 52 4.81 -0.74 -4.15
CA GLN A 52 5.72 -1.80 -3.72
C GLN A 52 6.78 -1.29 -2.74
N ILE A 53 7.41 -0.16 -3.07
CA ILE A 53 8.54 0.38 -2.30
C ILE A 53 8.06 0.95 -0.97
N TRP A 54 6.95 1.69 -0.99
CA TRP A 54 6.39 2.32 0.20
C TRP A 54 5.44 1.40 0.97
N LYS A 55 5.29 0.15 0.50
CA LYS A 55 4.41 -0.87 1.09
C LYS A 55 3.00 -0.36 1.31
N CYS A 56 2.50 0.39 0.33
CA CYS A 56 1.15 0.93 0.27
C CYS A 56 0.27 0.04 -0.60
N ILE A 57 -1.05 0.11 -0.41
CA ILE A 57 -1.99 -0.62 -1.25
C ILE A 57 -2.13 0.11 -2.58
N PHE A 58 -1.82 -0.57 -3.69
CA PHE A 58 -2.09 -0.04 -5.03
C PHE A 58 -3.59 -0.12 -5.32
N ILE A 59 -4.21 1.01 -5.68
CA ILE A 59 -5.64 1.09 -6.00
C ILE A 59 -5.80 1.62 -7.42
N GLU A 60 -6.35 0.76 -8.29
CA GLU A 60 -6.75 1.08 -9.66
C GLU A 60 -8.00 0.25 -10.01
N ALA A 61 -8.84 0.75 -10.92
CA ALA A 61 -10.09 0.11 -11.32
C ALA A 61 -9.92 -1.38 -11.67
N LEU A 62 -8.97 -1.73 -12.54
CA LEU A 62 -8.77 -3.11 -12.99
C LEU A 62 -8.38 -4.05 -11.83
N GLU A 63 -7.43 -3.64 -10.99
CA GLU A 63 -6.95 -4.44 -9.85
C GLU A 63 -8.09 -4.68 -8.85
N VAL A 64 -8.88 -3.64 -8.58
CA VAL A 64 -10.03 -3.74 -7.68
C VAL A 64 -11.10 -4.67 -8.26
N ILE A 65 -11.41 -4.59 -9.56
CA ILE A 65 -12.37 -5.48 -10.21
C ILE A 65 -11.88 -6.95 -10.12
N GLN A 66 -10.62 -7.21 -10.51
CA GLN A 66 -10.03 -8.54 -10.49
C GLN A 66 -10.02 -9.14 -9.08
N MET A 67 -9.62 -8.34 -8.08
CA MET A 67 -9.65 -8.75 -6.67
C MET A 67 -11.07 -9.12 -6.23
N ASN A 68 -12.07 -8.28 -6.51
CA ASN A 68 -13.46 -8.54 -6.10
C ASN A 68 -14.04 -9.78 -6.79
N ILE A 69 -13.68 -10.05 -8.06
CA ILE A 69 -14.06 -11.27 -8.79
C ILE A 69 -13.41 -12.51 -8.16
N HIS A 70 -12.10 -12.46 -7.89
CA HIS A 70 -11.38 -13.58 -7.29
C HIS A 70 -11.90 -13.89 -5.87
N GLU A 71 -12.20 -12.87 -5.08
CA GLU A 71 -12.74 -13.04 -3.71
C GLU A 71 -14.24 -13.39 -3.69
N GLU A 72 -14.88 -13.53 -4.86
CA GLU A 72 -16.31 -13.86 -5.00
C GLU A 72 -17.23 -12.93 -4.19
N THR A 73 -16.85 -11.65 -4.09
CA THR A 73 -17.64 -10.64 -3.39
C THR A 73 -18.95 -10.36 -4.14
N GLU A 74 -19.94 -9.75 -3.46
CA GLU A 74 -21.19 -9.32 -4.11
C GLU A 74 -20.96 -8.43 -5.35
N TYR A 75 -19.94 -7.57 -5.30
CA TYR A 75 -19.54 -6.74 -6.44
C TYR A 75 -18.87 -7.56 -7.55
N GLY A 76 -18.00 -8.51 -7.17
CA GLY A 76 -17.33 -9.42 -8.09
C GLY A 76 -18.31 -10.30 -8.87
N LEU A 77 -19.30 -10.87 -8.19
CA LEU A 77 -20.35 -11.68 -8.81
C LEU A 77 -21.17 -10.87 -9.81
N LYS A 78 -21.53 -9.63 -9.48
CA LYS A 78 -22.19 -8.69 -10.41
C LYS A 78 -21.32 -8.37 -11.62
N CYS A 79 -20.04 -8.08 -11.41
CA CYS A 79 -19.08 -7.86 -12.50
C CYS A 79 -19.02 -9.08 -13.43
N GLN A 80 -18.89 -10.27 -12.83
CA GLN A 80 -18.78 -11.53 -13.57
C GLN A 80 -20.04 -11.81 -14.40
N GLU A 81 -21.22 -11.57 -13.83
CA GLU A 81 -22.49 -11.71 -14.55
C GLU A 81 -22.59 -10.75 -15.75
N LEU A 82 -22.21 -9.48 -15.58
CA LEU A 82 -22.19 -8.49 -16.67
C LEU A 82 -21.21 -8.90 -17.78
N LEU A 83 -20.00 -9.32 -17.40
CA LEU A 83 -18.97 -9.77 -18.33
C LEU A 83 -19.41 -11.03 -19.10
N PHE A 84 -20.06 -12.00 -18.44
CA PHE A 84 -20.61 -13.18 -19.12
C PHE A 84 -21.72 -12.85 -20.13
N LYS A 85 -22.46 -11.76 -19.92
CA LYS A 85 -23.44 -11.25 -20.87
C LYS A 85 -22.83 -10.40 -21.99
N GLY A 86 -21.51 -10.18 -21.97
CA GLY A 86 -20.81 -9.29 -22.90
C GLY A 86 -21.11 -7.81 -22.67
N GLN A 87 -21.54 -7.43 -21.46
CA GLN A 87 -21.83 -6.04 -21.08
C GLN A 87 -20.61 -5.40 -20.42
N SER A 88 -20.48 -4.08 -20.56
CA SER A 88 -19.47 -3.30 -19.83
C SER A 88 -19.85 -3.18 -18.35
N ILE A 89 -18.82 -3.07 -17.50
CA ILE A 89 -19.00 -2.77 -16.07
C ILE A 89 -19.30 -1.28 -15.96
N SER A 90 -20.38 -0.91 -15.26
CA SER A 90 -20.77 0.49 -15.09
C SER A 90 -19.77 1.27 -14.25
N GLU A 91 -19.55 2.54 -14.60
CA GLU A 91 -18.66 3.44 -13.86
C GLU A 91 -19.08 3.63 -12.40
N GLU A 92 -20.38 3.59 -12.12
CA GLU A 92 -20.93 3.58 -10.76
C GLU A 92 -20.36 2.43 -9.92
N LEU A 93 -20.44 1.20 -10.46
CA LEU A 93 -19.98 0.01 -9.75
C LEU A 93 -18.47 0.08 -9.48
N VAL A 94 -17.69 0.53 -10.46
CA VAL A 94 -16.23 0.70 -10.31
C VAL A 94 -15.90 1.74 -9.24
N THR A 95 -16.60 2.88 -9.25
CA THR A 95 -16.40 3.95 -8.28
C THR A 95 -16.72 3.47 -6.87
N GLU A 96 -17.83 2.74 -6.68
CA GLU A 96 -18.17 2.15 -5.37
C GLU A 96 -17.11 1.16 -4.87
N MET A 97 -16.62 0.29 -5.75
CA MET A 97 -15.58 -0.67 -5.38
C MET A 97 -14.26 0.02 -4.99
N ILE A 98 -13.85 1.07 -5.70
CA ILE A 98 -12.66 1.87 -5.37
C ILE A 98 -12.82 2.52 -4.00
N LEU A 99 -13.95 3.19 -3.75
CA LEU A 99 -14.22 3.84 -2.47
C LEU A 99 -14.24 2.84 -1.31
N LYS A 100 -14.89 1.68 -1.50
CA LYS A 100 -14.90 0.59 -0.52
C LYS A 100 -13.50 0.04 -0.24
N LYS A 101 -12.65 -0.08 -1.27
CA LYS A 101 -11.25 -0.50 -1.08
C LYS A 101 -10.44 0.55 -0.32
N ILE A 102 -10.64 1.85 -0.58
CA ILE A 102 -9.99 2.93 0.18
C ILE A 102 -10.39 2.89 1.66
N GLU A 103 -11.64 2.52 1.97
CA GLU A 103 -12.11 2.38 3.36
C GLU A 103 -11.74 1.03 4.03
N SER A 104 -11.02 0.16 3.34
CA SER A 104 -10.63 -1.15 3.86
C SER A 104 -9.65 -1.05 5.04
N PRO A 105 -9.64 -2.05 5.95
CA PRO A 105 -8.74 -2.05 7.11
C PRO A 105 -7.26 -2.06 6.69
N GLU A 106 -6.92 -2.71 5.58
CA GLU A 106 -5.57 -2.73 5.01
C GLU A 106 -5.08 -1.31 4.69
N VAL A 107 -5.89 -0.53 3.99
CA VAL A 107 -5.57 0.84 3.61
C VAL A 107 -5.44 1.74 4.84
N ALA A 108 -6.25 1.51 5.89
CA ALA A 108 -6.14 2.23 7.15
C ALA A 108 -4.80 2.00 7.89
N HIS A 109 -4.06 0.95 7.55
CA HIS A 109 -2.75 0.65 8.09
C HIS A 109 -1.60 1.00 7.14
N PHE A 110 -1.66 0.47 5.93
CA PHE A 110 -0.59 0.58 4.93
C PHE A 110 -0.63 1.91 4.20
N GLY A 111 -1.82 2.49 4.03
CA GLY A 111 -2.05 3.62 3.14
C GLY A 111 -2.34 3.15 1.73
N TYR A 112 -2.41 4.07 0.78
CA TYR A 112 -2.73 3.74 -0.60
C TYR A 112 -1.98 4.60 -1.62
N VAL A 113 -1.84 4.05 -2.83
CA VAL A 113 -1.46 4.78 -4.03
C VAL A 113 -2.61 4.66 -5.03
N LEU A 114 -3.32 5.76 -5.25
CA LEU A 114 -4.47 5.82 -6.13
C LEU A 114 -4.05 6.27 -7.53
N SER A 115 -4.38 5.44 -8.53
CA SER A 115 -4.20 5.74 -9.96
C SER A 115 -5.51 5.54 -10.70
N GLY A 116 -5.78 6.42 -11.66
CA GLY A 116 -6.95 6.31 -12.54
C GLY A 116 -8.28 6.79 -11.95
N PHE A 117 -8.26 7.42 -10.77
CA PHE A 117 -9.40 8.15 -10.21
C PHE A 117 -8.93 9.55 -9.77
N PRO A 118 -9.51 10.65 -10.28
CA PRO A 118 -10.71 10.72 -11.12
C PRO A 118 -10.51 10.11 -12.52
N SER A 119 -11.58 9.56 -13.08
CA SER A 119 -11.67 8.96 -14.41
C SER A 119 -11.97 10.03 -15.46
N LEU A 120 -11.65 9.74 -16.72
CA LEU A 120 -12.00 10.63 -17.84
C LEU A 120 -13.49 10.54 -18.21
N SER A 121 -14.19 9.50 -17.77
CA SER A 121 -15.60 9.29 -18.06
C SER A 121 -16.46 10.15 -17.14
N GLU A 122 -17.53 10.71 -17.69
CA GLU A 122 -18.57 11.43 -16.94
C GLU A 122 -19.95 10.78 -17.13
N GLU A 123 -20.00 9.48 -17.49
CA GLU A 123 -21.25 8.72 -17.66
C GLU A 123 -22.04 8.62 -16.35
N TYR A 124 -21.34 8.52 -15.23
CA TYR A 124 -21.94 8.45 -13.89
C TYR A 124 -21.84 9.76 -13.11
N MET A 125 -20.64 10.36 -13.06
CA MET A 125 -20.37 11.58 -12.29
C MET A 125 -19.33 12.46 -12.95
N THR A 126 -19.53 13.78 -12.84
CA THR A 126 -18.59 14.75 -13.40
C THR A 126 -17.24 14.69 -12.69
N VAL A 127 -16.16 15.10 -13.37
CA VAL A 127 -14.82 15.11 -12.79
C VAL A 127 -14.78 15.93 -11.50
N SER A 128 -15.54 17.02 -11.43
CA SER A 128 -15.65 17.85 -10.22
C SER A 128 -16.25 17.06 -9.04
N GLN A 129 -17.30 16.28 -9.27
CA GLN A 129 -17.91 15.43 -8.24
C GLN A 129 -16.97 14.30 -7.79
N GLN A 130 -16.19 13.73 -8.73
CA GLN A 130 -15.16 12.74 -8.41
C GLN A 130 -14.08 13.32 -7.49
N ILE A 131 -13.63 14.54 -7.80
CA ILE A 131 -12.65 15.27 -6.98
C ILE A 131 -13.23 15.58 -5.59
N GLU A 132 -14.48 16.00 -5.50
CA GLU A 132 -15.15 16.21 -4.21
C GLU A 132 -15.18 14.92 -3.37
N LYS A 133 -15.43 13.75 -3.99
CA LYS A 133 -15.33 12.47 -3.29
C LYS A 133 -13.94 12.23 -2.74
N ILE A 134 -12.88 12.51 -3.51
CA ILE A 134 -11.48 12.38 -3.07
C ILE A 134 -11.19 13.32 -1.88
N LYS A 135 -11.66 14.57 -1.94
CA LYS A 135 -11.49 15.56 -0.85
C LYS A 135 -12.20 15.15 0.43
N ASN A 136 -13.31 14.41 0.31
CA ASN A 136 -14.15 13.96 1.43
C ASN A 136 -13.78 12.57 1.98
N LEU A 137 -12.74 11.92 1.47
CA LEU A 137 -12.24 10.66 2.02
C LEU A 137 -11.82 10.82 3.48
N LYS A 138 -12.11 9.81 4.31
CA LYS A 138 -11.61 9.73 5.70
C LYS A 138 -10.09 9.80 5.74
N LEU A 139 -9.44 9.09 4.81
CA LEU A 139 -8.01 9.14 4.56
C LEU A 139 -7.78 9.99 3.31
N LYS A 140 -7.66 11.30 3.48
CA LYS A 140 -7.34 12.22 2.37
C LYS A 140 -5.98 11.88 1.76
N PRO A 141 -5.73 12.13 0.47
CA PRO A 141 -4.38 12.08 -0.08
C PRO A 141 -3.47 13.07 0.67
N ASP A 142 -2.26 12.62 1.04
CA ASP A 142 -1.21 13.50 1.54
C ASP A 142 -0.43 14.09 0.37
N PHE A 143 -0.03 13.23 -0.58
CA PHE A 143 0.79 13.62 -1.72
C PHE A 143 0.00 13.57 -3.02
N VAL A 144 0.19 14.59 -3.85
CA VAL A 144 -0.33 14.66 -5.22
C VAL A 144 0.86 14.64 -6.17
N ILE A 145 0.97 13.60 -6.99
CA ILE A 145 2.03 13.47 -7.99
C ILE A 145 1.43 13.77 -9.36
N ASN A 146 1.89 14.82 -10.02
CA ASN A 146 1.46 15.19 -11.37
C ASN A 146 2.56 14.88 -12.39
N ILE A 147 2.28 13.97 -13.32
CA ILE A 147 3.19 13.64 -14.43
C ILE A 147 2.91 14.56 -15.62
N LYS A 148 3.83 15.49 -15.88
CA LYS A 148 3.77 16.40 -17.02
C LYS A 148 4.45 15.76 -18.22
N CYS A 149 3.75 15.73 -19.35
CA CYS A 149 4.31 15.26 -20.62
C CYS A 149 3.66 16.01 -21.77
N SER A 150 4.43 16.23 -22.85
CA SER A 150 3.94 16.90 -24.05
C SER A 150 2.92 16.02 -24.76
N ASP A 151 1.94 16.62 -25.44
CA ASP A 151 0.90 15.84 -26.13
C ASP A 151 1.50 15.03 -27.28
N TYR A 152 2.49 15.60 -27.98
CA TYR A 152 3.20 14.93 -29.05
C TYR A 152 3.88 13.65 -28.55
N ASP A 153 4.66 13.73 -27.47
CA ASP A 153 5.37 12.58 -26.92
C ASP A 153 4.39 11.50 -26.41
N LEU A 154 3.28 11.93 -25.80
CA LEU A 154 2.23 11.02 -25.33
C LEU A 154 1.54 10.28 -26.47
N CYS A 155 1.12 11.00 -27.52
CA CYS A 155 0.45 10.39 -28.67
C CYS A 155 1.40 9.45 -29.43
N GLN A 156 2.69 9.80 -29.53
CA GLN A 156 3.71 8.90 -30.09
C GLN A 156 3.92 7.65 -29.23
N ARG A 157 3.94 7.81 -27.91
CA ARG A 157 4.08 6.70 -26.95
C ARG A 157 2.88 5.77 -26.99
N ILE A 158 1.66 6.31 -26.99
CA ILE A 158 0.42 5.52 -27.08
C ILE A 158 0.36 4.78 -28.42
N SER A 159 0.62 5.47 -29.53
CA SER A 159 0.57 4.84 -30.86
C SER A 159 1.67 3.80 -31.12
N GLY A 160 2.77 3.89 -30.38
CA GLY A 160 3.83 2.89 -30.36
C GLY A 160 3.53 1.65 -29.51
N GLN A 161 2.44 1.60 -28.75
CA GLN A 161 2.12 0.45 -27.91
C GLN A 161 1.48 -0.68 -28.70
N ARG A 162 1.76 -1.91 -28.26
CA ARG A 162 1.07 -3.11 -28.71
C ARG A 162 0.67 -3.96 -27.52
N GLN A 163 -0.40 -4.74 -27.69
CA GLN A 163 -0.90 -5.63 -26.65
C GLN A 163 -0.83 -7.08 -27.13
N HIS A 164 -0.42 -7.98 -26.25
CA HIS A 164 -0.58 -9.41 -26.49
C HIS A 164 -2.06 -9.80 -26.26
N PRO A 165 -2.73 -10.47 -27.20
CA PRO A 165 -4.16 -10.75 -27.12
C PRO A 165 -4.55 -11.63 -25.92
N ASP A 166 -3.75 -12.68 -25.63
CA ASP A 166 -4.11 -13.62 -24.55
C ASP A 166 -3.75 -13.12 -23.14
N SER A 167 -2.54 -12.59 -22.95
CA SER A 167 -2.09 -12.10 -21.63
C SER A 167 -2.57 -10.68 -21.30
N GLY A 168 -2.95 -9.90 -22.32
CA GLY A 168 -3.26 -8.49 -22.18
C GLY A 168 -2.06 -7.60 -21.86
N GLN A 169 -0.83 -8.14 -21.88
CA GLN A 169 0.39 -7.40 -21.57
C GLN A 169 0.69 -6.37 -22.67
N VAL A 170 1.06 -5.16 -22.25
CA VAL A 170 1.34 -4.03 -23.15
C VAL A 170 2.85 -3.85 -23.31
N TYR A 171 3.30 -3.77 -24.55
CA TYR A 171 4.69 -3.57 -24.96
C TYR A 171 4.86 -2.20 -25.60
N GLN A 172 5.92 -1.49 -25.24
CA GLN A 172 6.30 -0.20 -25.85
C GLN A 172 7.06 -0.42 -27.16
N ARG A 173 7.10 0.59 -28.04
CA ARG A 173 7.79 0.54 -29.34
C ARG A 173 9.22 0.01 -29.23
N ASN A 174 9.95 0.40 -28.19
CA ASN A 174 11.34 0.00 -27.96
C ASN A 174 11.52 -1.49 -27.64
N GLN A 175 10.44 -2.19 -27.27
CA GLN A 175 10.45 -3.61 -26.88
C GLN A 175 10.03 -4.54 -28.01
N TRP A 176 9.35 -4.05 -29.04
CA TRP A 176 8.81 -4.90 -30.11
C TRP A 176 9.24 -4.48 -31.53
N ASP A 177 9.61 -3.21 -31.77
CA ASP A 177 10.03 -2.76 -33.11
C ASP A 177 11.50 -3.13 -33.37
N PRO A 178 11.80 -4.06 -34.30
CA PRO A 178 13.16 -4.50 -34.56
C PRO A 178 14.09 -3.36 -34.97
N LYS A 179 13.58 -2.35 -35.68
CA LYS A 179 14.41 -1.21 -36.12
C LYS A 179 14.87 -0.35 -34.95
N VAL A 180 14.02 -0.22 -33.94
CA VAL A 180 14.33 0.56 -32.73
C VAL A 180 15.24 -0.25 -31.82
N ILE A 181 15.02 -1.56 -31.70
CA ILE A 181 15.89 -2.46 -30.95
C ILE A 181 17.30 -2.46 -31.53
N GLU A 182 17.44 -2.63 -32.86
CA GLU A 182 18.73 -2.60 -33.54
C GLU A 182 19.44 -1.25 -33.41
N LYS A 183 18.69 -0.14 -33.44
CA LYS A 183 19.25 1.20 -33.24
C LYS A 183 19.79 1.36 -31.82
N HIS A 184 19.04 0.92 -30.80
CA HIS A 184 19.49 0.99 -29.42
C HIS A 184 20.70 0.10 -29.14
N LYS A 185 20.79 -1.09 -29.77
CA LYS A 185 21.99 -1.93 -29.69
C LYS A 185 23.21 -1.20 -30.23
N LYS A 186 23.12 -0.64 -31.44
CA LYS A 186 24.21 0.13 -32.04
C LYS A 186 24.63 1.36 -31.23
N GLU A 187 23.69 2.04 -30.60
CA GLU A 187 23.98 3.19 -29.72
C GLU A 187 24.64 2.77 -28.41
N LYS A 188 24.25 1.62 -27.84
CA LYS A 188 24.95 1.03 -26.67
C LYS A 188 26.36 0.57 -27.03
N ASP A 189 26.51 -0.18 -28.12
CA ASP A 189 27.80 -0.66 -28.61
C ASP A 189 28.77 0.52 -28.86
N GLN A 190 28.27 1.66 -29.36
CA GLN A 190 29.06 2.89 -29.54
C GLN A 190 29.42 3.60 -28.23
N TYR A 191 28.53 3.58 -27.24
CA TYR A 191 28.82 4.16 -25.91
C TYR A 191 29.82 3.33 -25.11
N GLU A 192 29.80 2.01 -25.28
CA GLU A 192 30.77 1.08 -24.68
C GLU A 192 32.14 1.19 -25.36
N GLU A 193 32.19 1.35 -26.69
CA GLU A 193 33.44 1.64 -27.41
C GLU A 193 34.07 3.00 -27.04
N GLU A 194 33.27 3.98 -26.60
CA GLU A 194 33.76 5.31 -26.17
C GLU A 194 34.14 5.38 -24.68
N ASN A 195 33.76 4.40 -23.85
CA ASN A 195 34.05 4.36 -22.41
C ASN A 195 34.79 3.06 -22.02
N GLU A 196 36.01 2.86 -22.55
CA GLU A 196 36.90 1.72 -22.18
C GLU A 196 37.49 1.78 -20.74
N GLU A 197 36.92 2.54 -19.81
CA GLU A 197 37.35 2.53 -18.40
C GLU A 197 36.14 2.69 -17.46
N GLU A 198 35.43 1.60 -17.19
CA GLU A 198 34.85 1.20 -15.89
C GLU A 198 33.90 0.00 -16.11
N GLU A 199 34.48 -1.20 -16.22
CA GLU A 199 33.75 -2.46 -16.01
C GLU A 199 33.56 -2.69 -14.51
N ASP A 200 32.31 -2.81 -14.07
CA ASP A 200 31.86 -3.71 -12.98
C ASP A 200 30.33 -3.54 -12.76
N GLU A 201 29.51 -3.99 -13.72
CA GLU A 201 28.09 -4.33 -13.47
C GLU A 201 27.76 -5.72 -14.04
N GLU A 202 28.57 -6.73 -13.72
CA GLU A 202 28.17 -8.13 -13.85
C GLU A 202 27.15 -8.49 -12.75
N GLN A 203 25.88 -8.14 -12.93
CA GLN A 203 24.81 -8.79 -12.15
C GLN A 203 23.35 -8.74 -12.68
N GLU A 204 23.06 -8.21 -13.87
CA GLU A 204 21.67 -8.23 -14.42
C GLU A 204 21.51 -8.97 -15.76
N GLU A 205 22.56 -9.60 -16.30
CA GLU A 205 22.48 -10.24 -17.62
C GLU A 205 21.89 -11.66 -17.62
N GLU A 206 21.80 -12.35 -16.48
CA GLU A 206 21.28 -13.73 -16.44
C GLU A 206 19.74 -13.83 -16.54
N GLU A 207 18.96 -12.78 -16.22
CA GLU A 207 17.49 -12.81 -16.37
C GLU A 207 17.00 -12.42 -17.78
N THR A 208 17.81 -11.78 -18.62
CA THR A 208 17.35 -11.22 -19.91
C THR A 208 17.53 -12.14 -21.12
N ALA A 209 18.36 -13.19 -21.00
CA ALA A 209 18.65 -14.10 -22.12
C ALA A 209 17.55 -15.13 -22.39
N GLU A 210 16.83 -15.58 -21.35
CA GLU A 210 15.69 -16.52 -21.51
C GLU A 210 14.45 -15.82 -22.13
N ASP A 211 14.25 -14.54 -21.80
CA ASP A 211 13.16 -13.72 -22.34
C ASP A 211 13.37 -13.35 -23.81
N ALA A 212 14.61 -13.14 -24.27
CA ALA A 212 14.88 -12.71 -25.65
C ALA A 212 14.50 -13.76 -26.73
N LEU A 213 14.63 -15.05 -26.40
CA LEU A 213 14.27 -16.15 -27.31
C LEU A 213 12.74 -16.34 -27.38
N THR A 214 12.06 -16.27 -26.24
CA THR A 214 10.58 -16.31 -26.19
C THR A 214 9.97 -15.07 -26.83
N MET A 215 10.56 -13.88 -26.65
CA MET A 215 10.09 -12.62 -27.24
C MET A 215 9.91 -12.68 -28.75
N SER A 216 10.82 -13.35 -29.48
CA SER A 216 10.79 -13.43 -30.94
C SER A 216 9.58 -14.19 -31.52
N GLU A 217 9.01 -15.13 -30.77
CA GLU A 217 7.94 -16.01 -31.26
C GLU A 217 6.55 -15.36 -31.24
N PHE A 218 6.36 -14.33 -30.39
CA PHE A 218 5.06 -13.68 -30.23
C PHE A 218 4.99 -12.22 -30.71
N LEU A 219 6.09 -11.65 -31.25
CA LEU A 219 6.06 -10.31 -31.86
C LEU A 219 4.98 -10.20 -32.96
N ASP A 220 4.82 -11.27 -33.75
CA ASP A 220 3.84 -11.33 -34.84
C ASP A 220 2.38 -11.39 -34.35
N GLN A 221 2.16 -11.74 -33.08
CA GLN A 221 0.83 -11.86 -32.47
C GLN A 221 0.39 -10.57 -31.77
N LEU A 222 1.30 -9.60 -31.63
CA LEU A 222 1.03 -8.34 -30.95
C LEU A 222 0.04 -7.50 -31.76
N VAL A 223 -1.06 -7.11 -31.13
CA VAL A 223 -2.14 -6.33 -31.75
C VAL A 223 -2.10 -4.87 -31.32
N GLN A 224 -2.53 -3.98 -32.21
CA GLN A 224 -2.78 -2.58 -31.87
C GLN A 224 -4.26 -2.43 -31.49
N ARG A 225 -4.54 -1.83 -30.32
CA ARG A 225 -5.91 -1.56 -29.92
C ARG A 225 -6.46 -0.34 -30.66
N PRO A 226 -7.78 -0.22 -30.86
CA PRO A 226 -8.37 0.96 -31.47
C PRO A 226 -8.00 2.26 -30.73
N GLU A 227 -7.89 2.22 -29.40
CA GLU A 227 -7.48 3.34 -28.55
C GLU A 227 -5.99 3.73 -28.69
N ASP A 228 -5.17 2.84 -29.25
CA ASP A 228 -3.76 3.10 -29.54
C ASP A 228 -3.57 3.70 -30.95
N ILE A 229 -4.64 3.94 -31.72
CA ILE A 229 -4.53 4.65 -33.00
C ILE A 229 -4.22 6.12 -32.71
N LEU A 230 -3.32 6.73 -33.50
CA LEU A 230 -2.84 8.09 -33.26
C LEU A 230 -3.98 9.12 -33.13
N GLU A 231 -4.94 9.09 -34.05
CA GLU A 231 -6.11 9.98 -34.06
C GLU A 231 -6.96 9.82 -32.78
N ASN A 232 -7.21 8.58 -32.36
CA ASN A 232 -7.97 8.28 -31.13
C ASN A 232 -7.18 8.66 -29.87
N ALA A 233 -5.86 8.51 -29.89
CA ALA A 233 -5.00 8.94 -28.79
C ALA A 233 -5.01 10.47 -28.63
N GLU A 234 -4.92 11.21 -29.75
CA GLU A 234 -5.03 12.67 -29.78
C GLU A 234 -6.40 13.15 -29.26
N GLU A 235 -7.49 12.51 -29.71
CA GLU A 235 -8.84 12.81 -29.21
C GLU A 235 -8.94 12.60 -27.70
N ARG A 236 -8.43 11.47 -27.17
CA ARG A 236 -8.43 11.19 -25.73
C ARG A 236 -7.61 12.20 -24.93
N VAL A 237 -6.47 12.65 -25.46
CA VAL A 237 -5.66 13.70 -24.84
C VAL A 237 -6.41 15.05 -24.90
N GLY A 238 -7.15 15.32 -25.97
CA GLY A 238 -8.05 16.47 -26.11
C GLY A 238 -9.13 16.50 -25.04
N ILE A 239 -9.91 15.41 -24.91
CA ILE A 239 -10.96 15.27 -23.89
C ILE A 239 -10.40 15.49 -22.48
N TYR A 240 -9.20 14.98 -22.20
CA TYR A 240 -8.54 15.20 -20.92
C TYR A 240 -8.28 16.68 -20.64
N LYS A 241 -7.83 17.44 -21.64
CA LYS A 241 -7.61 18.89 -21.48
C LYS A 241 -8.91 19.65 -21.26
N ASP A 242 -9.95 19.28 -21.98
CA ASP A 242 -11.23 20.01 -21.95
C ASP A 242 -11.99 19.79 -20.65
N ILE A 243 -12.00 18.55 -20.13
CA ILE A 243 -12.82 18.18 -18.97
C ILE A 243 -12.00 18.12 -17.68
N MET A 244 -10.80 17.56 -17.72
CA MET A 244 -10.08 17.16 -16.51
C MET A 244 -9.00 18.15 -16.07
N LEU A 245 -8.37 18.88 -16.99
CA LEU A 245 -7.24 19.74 -16.67
C LEU A 245 -7.60 20.84 -15.67
N HIS A 246 -8.65 21.62 -15.93
CA HIS A 246 -9.03 22.73 -15.05
C HIS A 246 -9.44 22.27 -13.65
N PRO A 247 -10.33 21.26 -13.46
CA PRO A 247 -10.64 20.78 -12.12
C PRO A 247 -9.42 20.22 -11.36
N LEU A 248 -8.45 19.61 -12.07
CA LEU A 248 -7.22 19.13 -11.44
C LEU A 248 -6.27 20.28 -11.08
N GLU A 249 -6.20 21.34 -11.88
CA GLU A 249 -5.44 22.55 -11.55
C GLU A 249 -5.99 23.22 -10.29
N ASP A 250 -7.32 23.31 -10.15
CA ASP A 250 -7.97 23.80 -8.93
C ASP A 250 -7.63 22.91 -7.72
N LEU A 251 -7.70 21.59 -7.88
CA LEU A 251 -7.30 20.63 -6.84
C LEU A 251 -5.83 20.81 -6.45
N MET A 252 -4.93 21.00 -7.41
CA MET A 252 -3.50 21.19 -7.17
C MET A 252 -3.18 22.55 -6.53
N ALA A 253 -3.92 23.60 -6.88
CA ALA A 253 -3.74 24.94 -6.32
C ALA A 253 -4.18 25.05 -4.86
N GLU A 254 -5.16 24.23 -4.45
CA GLU A 254 -5.58 24.13 -3.04
C GLU A 254 -4.60 23.34 -2.16
N GLN A 255 -3.72 22.52 -2.76
CA GLN A 255 -2.80 21.66 -2.03
C GLN A 255 -1.53 22.41 -1.60
N ASP A 256 -1.01 22.06 -0.43
CA ASP A 256 0.25 22.58 0.06
C ASP A 256 1.41 22.18 -0.87
N CYS A 257 2.19 23.16 -1.32
CA CYS A 257 3.25 22.95 -2.31
C CYS A 257 4.33 21.93 -1.87
N GLN A 258 4.46 21.67 -0.57
CA GLN A 258 5.39 20.66 -0.04
C GLN A 258 4.99 19.24 -0.43
N TYR A 259 3.70 18.99 -0.64
CA TYR A 259 3.15 17.68 -0.96
C TYR A 259 2.69 17.55 -2.42
N LEU A 260 2.81 18.62 -3.21
CA LEU A 260 2.63 18.59 -4.66
C LEU A 260 3.95 18.27 -5.37
N ILE A 261 3.99 17.16 -6.08
CA ILE A 261 5.18 16.66 -6.76
C ILE A 261 4.94 16.68 -8.26
N GLU A 262 5.61 17.58 -8.96
CA GLU A 262 5.65 17.54 -10.43
C GLU A 262 6.81 16.68 -10.91
N LEU A 263 6.53 15.82 -11.90
CA LEU A 263 7.46 14.90 -12.54
C LEU A 263 7.42 15.06 -14.06
N ASP A 264 8.56 14.87 -14.72
CA ASP A 264 8.65 14.88 -16.18
C ASP A 264 8.43 13.46 -16.74
N GLY A 265 7.31 13.26 -17.43
CA GLY A 265 6.92 11.98 -18.01
C GLY A 265 7.78 11.50 -19.18
N ASN A 266 8.78 12.26 -19.61
CA ASN A 266 9.77 11.84 -20.62
C ASN A 266 11.00 11.12 -20.02
N GLN A 267 11.21 11.23 -18.71
CA GLN A 267 12.27 10.50 -18.02
C GLN A 267 11.89 9.03 -17.83
N GLN A 268 12.87 8.13 -17.73
CA GLN A 268 12.56 6.74 -17.40
C GLN A 268 11.95 6.66 -16.00
N PRO A 269 11.07 5.67 -15.74
CA PRO A 269 10.42 5.53 -14.43
C PRO A 269 11.43 5.43 -13.28
N ASP A 270 12.62 4.89 -13.54
CA ASP A 270 13.70 4.72 -12.57
C ASP A 270 14.45 6.05 -12.30
N ASP A 271 14.62 6.91 -13.31
CA ASP A 271 15.19 8.25 -13.15
C ASP A 271 14.26 9.19 -12.38
N LEU A 272 12.95 9.09 -12.67
CA LEU A 272 11.88 9.79 -11.95
C LEU A 272 11.88 9.45 -10.45
N PHE A 273 12.32 8.23 -10.13
CA PHE A 273 12.37 7.69 -8.78
C PHE A 273 13.62 8.17 -8.02
N VAL A 274 14.79 8.21 -8.66
CA VAL A 274 16.07 8.65 -8.03
C VAL A 274 16.07 10.15 -7.72
N ALA A 275 15.49 10.99 -8.58
CA ALA A 275 15.59 12.44 -8.45
C ALA A 275 14.94 13.03 -7.17
N LYS A 276 13.97 12.32 -6.54
CA LYS A 276 13.24 12.81 -5.36
C LYS A 276 13.25 11.90 -4.13
N ASN A 277 13.84 10.70 -4.20
CA ASN A 277 14.01 9.83 -3.03
C ASN A 277 14.87 10.44 -1.91
N ARG A 278 15.70 11.44 -2.21
CA ARG A 278 16.47 12.16 -1.19
C ARG A 278 15.62 12.94 -0.18
N ALA A 279 14.34 13.22 -0.47
CA ALA A 279 13.49 14.04 0.38
C ALA A 279 12.51 13.25 1.28
N TYR A 280 12.22 11.98 0.97
CA TYR A 280 11.13 11.25 1.64
C TYR A 280 11.53 9.80 1.92
N VAL A 281 12.25 9.61 3.04
CA VAL A 281 12.41 8.28 3.64
C VAL A 281 11.06 7.89 4.24
N ALA A 282 10.29 7.07 3.52
CA ALA A 282 9.10 6.44 4.04
C ALA A 282 9.49 5.51 5.21
N SER A 283 8.73 5.63 6.30
CA SER A 283 8.80 4.78 7.49
C SER A 283 8.75 3.29 7.11
N ASP A 284 9.72 2.51 7.58
CA ASP A 284 9.74 1.05 7.46
C ASP A 284 8.50 0.42 8.12
N LYS A 285 7.50 0.06 7.31
CA LYS A 285 6.31 -0.70 7.72
C LYS A 285 6.52 -2.19 7.43
N ASN A 286 7.61 -2.76 7.97
CA ASN A 286 8.03 -4.12 7.65
C ASN A 286 7.45 -5.11 8.66
N TYR A 287 6.58 -5.99 8.17
CA TYR A 287 6.19 -7.20 8.87
C TYR A 287 7.13 -8.32 8.45
N ILE A 288 7.62 -9.11 9.41
CA ILE A 288 8.31 -10.37 9.13
C ILE A 288 7.45 -11.48 9.74
N CYS A 289 6.83 -12.28 8.88
CA CYS A 289 6.12 -13.49 9.26
C CYS A 289 7.16 -14.58 9.58
N CYS A 290 7.10 -15.13 10.78
CA CYS A 290 8.03 -16.15 11.23
C CYS A 290 7.31 -17.49 11.25
N TYR A 291 7.35 -18.23 10.14
CA TYR A 291 6.91 -19.62 10.15
C TYR A 291 7.94 -20.44 10.94
N CYS A 292 7.52 -20.98 12.08
CA CYS A 292 8.35 -21.86 12.90
C CYS A 292 7.63 -23.21 13.06
N CYS A 293 8.39 -24.30 12.98
CA CYS A 293 7.93 -25.63 13.37
C CYS A 293 8.76 -26.13 14.57
N PHE A 294 8.05 -26.45 15.66
CA PHE A 294 8.40 -27.29 16.83
C PHE A 294 9.11 -26.69 18.08
N ASN A 295 8.45 -26.96 19.23
CA ASN A 295 8.85 -27.35 20.61
C ASN A 295 10.14 -26.81 21.31
N LYS A 296 10.02 -25.64 21.95
CA LYS A 296 10.19 -25.38 23.42
C LYS A 296 10.22 -23.86 23.69
N GLN A 297 9.78 -23.44 24.89
CA GLN A 297 9.52 -22.04 25.27
C GLN A 297 10.72 -21.07 25.19
N ASP A 298 11.96 -21.58 25.11
CA ASP A 298 13.21 -20.80 25.01
C ASP A 298 13.80 -20.75 23.57
N GLU A 299 13.23 -21.49 22.61
CA GLU A 299 13.75 -21.56 21.24
C GLU A 299 13.25 -20.43 20.34
N LEU A 300 12.15 -19.76 20.72
CA LEU A 300 11.57 -18.66 19.95
C LEU A 300 12.59 -17.54 19.66
N PHE A 301 13.41 -17.16 20.64
CA PHE A 301 14.46 -16.15 20.44
C PHE A 301 15.65 -16.69 19.62
N ARG A 302 15.94 -17.99 19.70
CA ARG A 302 17.00 -18.64 18.89
C ARG A 302 16.60 -18.66 17.42
N VAL A 303 15.37 -19.06 17.12
CA VAL A 303 14.85 -19.08 15.75
C VAL A 303 14.76 -17.66 15.19
N LEU A 304 14.38 -16.67 16.01
CA LEU A 304 14.32 -15.28 15.55
C LEU A 304 15.68 -14.60 15.35
N SER A 305 16.74 -15.13 15.97
CA SER A 305 18.10 -14.65 15.74
C SER A 305 18.61 -14.95 14.33
N SER A 306 18.01 -15.90 13.61
CA SER A 306 18.33 -16.18 12.21
C SER A 306 17.58 -15.29 11.22
N TYR A 307 16.59 -14.51 11.66
CA TYR A 307 15.89 -13.55 10.79
C TYR A 307 16.66 -12.23 10.71
N LYS A 308 16.53 -11.55 9.55
CA LYS A 308 17.18 -10.27 9.27
C LYS A 308 16.79 -9.23 10.33
N LEU A 309 17.70 -8.94 11.24
CA LEU A 309 17.54 -7.85 12.22
C LEU A 309 17.71 -6.52 11.48
N ILE A 310 16.92 -5.51 11.86
CA ILE A 310 17.02 -4.14 11.32
C ILE A 310 18.42 -3.57 11.59
N ALA A 311 19.05 -3.95 12.71
CA ALA A 311 20.45 -3.67 13.02
C ALA A 311 21.02 -4.77 13.92
N HIS A 312 22.34 -4.99 13.88
CA HIS A 312 23.03 -6.04 14.68
C HIS A 312 22.76 -5.97 16.20
N ARG A 313 22.38 -4.80 16.74
CA ARG A 313 22.05 -4.61 18.16
C ARG A 313 20.55 -4.60 18.46
N TYR A 314 19.71 -4.59 17.43
CA TYR A 314 18.26 -4.54 17.59
C TYR A 314 17.73 -5.96 17.77
N ARG A 315 17.49 -6.37 19.03
CA ARG A 315 16.91 -7.69 19.34
C ARG A 315 15.38 -7.61 19.32
N TRP A 316 14.74 -8.63 18.76
CA TRP A 316 13.30 -8.82 18.88
C TRP A 316 12.88 -8.80 20.35
N ARG A 317 11.80 -8.08 20.66
CA ARG A 317 11.26 -7.98 22.03
C ARG A 317 9.90 -8.67 22.10
N ARG A 318 9.60 -9.31 23.22
CA ARG A 318 8.23 -9.81 23.48
C ARG A 318 7.29 -8.62 23.63
N SER A 319 6.09 -8.71 23.05
CA SER A 319 5.07 -7.69 23.27
C SER A 319 4.60 -7.66 24.73
N ARG A 320 3.92 -6.58 25.10
CA ARG A 320 3.32 -6.39 26.43
C ARG A 320 2.26 -7.45 26.79
N TRP A 321 1.73 -8.14 25.77
CA TRP A 321 0.74 -9.22 25.93
C TRP A 321 1.38 -10.61 26.10
N GLY A 322 2.71 -10.71 26.03
CA GLY A 322 3.44 -11.96 26.25
C GLY A 322 3.03 -13.04 25.24
N GLN A 323 2.40 -14.11 25.73
CA GLN A 323 1.88 -15.20 24.90
C GLN A 323 0.37 -15.08 24.61
N ALA A 324 -0.32 -14.09 25.16
CA ALA A 324 -1.74 -13.91 24.90
C ALA A 324 -1.97 -13.29 23.52
N CYS A 325 -2.98 -13.80 22.82
CA CYS A 325 -3.36 -13.33 21.50
C CYS A 325 -4.00 -11.93 21.59
N PRO A 326 -3.42 -10.86 20.99
CA PRO A 326 -3.99 -9.52 21.05
C PRO A 326 -5.38 -9.41 20.40
N VAL A 327 -5.65 -10.21 19.35
CA VAL A 327 -6.95 -10.24 18.66
C VAL A 327 -8.04 -10.82 19.57
N ALA A 328 -7.81 -12.02 20.13
CA ALA A 328 -8.74 -12.63 21.06
C ALA A 328 -8.95 -11.77 22.32
N LEU A 329 -7.87 -11.14 22.80
CA LEU A 329 -7.96 -10.22 23.93
C LEU A 329 -8.88 -9.05 23.60
N LYS A 330 -8.80 -8.46 22.40
CA LYS A 330 -9.68 -7.36 21.97
C LYS A 330 -11.16 -7.75 21.99
N GLU A 331 -11.46 -9.01 21.69
CA GLU A 331 -12.80 -9.59 21.75
C GLU A 331 -13.25 -9.93 23.19
N GLY A 332 -12.33 -9.87 24.16
CA GLY A 332 -12.58 -10.10 25.58
C GLY A 332 -12.10 -11.46 26.11
N ASP A 333 -11.47 -12.27 25.26
CA ASP A 333 -11.05 -13.63 25.59
C ASP A 333 -9.52 -13.72 25.83
N ILE A 334 -9.12 -14.37 26.93
CA ILE A 334 -7.71 -14.68 27.17
C ILE A 334 -7.40 -16.03 26.53
N VAL A 335 -6.96 -16.00 25.27
CA VAL A 335 -6.46 -17.18 24.57
C VAL A 335 -4.95 -17.08 24.42
N MET A 336 -4.24 -18.13 24.82
CA MET A 336 -2.80 -18.23 24.61
C MET A 336 -2.55 -18.54 23.13
N GLY A 337 -1.67 -17.76 22.50
CA GLY A 337 -1.30 -17.94 21.12
C GLY A 337 -0.41 -19.15 20.89
N ASN A 338 -0.41 -19.66 19.66
CA ASN A 338 0.52 -20.70 19.22
C ASN A 338 1.83 -20.04 18.73
N PRO A 339 3.01 -20.41 19.27
CA PRO A 339 4.32 -19.94 18.77
C PRO A 339 4.53 -20.06 17.26
N ASP A 340 3.89 -21.06 16.61
CA ASP A 340 3.98 -21.25 15.16
C ASP A 340 3.26 -20.13 14.37
N LEU A 341 2.37 -19.38 15.04
CA LEU A 341 1.61 -18.26 14.49
C LEU A 341 2.11 -16.93 15.07
N ALA A 342 3.44 -16.75 15.11
CA ALA A 342 4.09 -15.55 15.61
C ALA A 342 4.35 -14.53 14.49
N VAL A 343 4.06 -13.26 14.78
CA VAL A 343 4.31 -12.12 13.88
C VAL A 343 5.11 -11.05 14.60
N SER A 344 6.01 -10.43 13.85
CA SER A 344 6.71 -9.23 14.29
C SER A 344 6.03 -7.95 13.79
N PHE A 345 5.90 -6.97 14.66
CA PHE A 345 5.41 -5.63 14.34
C PHE A 345 6.04 -4.60 15.29
N LEU A 346 6.57 -3.49 14.74
CA LEU A 346 7.30 -2.46 15.50
C LEU A 346 8.44 -3.02 16.39
N GLY A 347 9.14 -4.06 15.92
CA GLY A 347 10.19 -4.73 16.68
C GLY A 347 9.69 -5.57 17.88
N LYS A 348 8.38 -5.65 18.07
CA LYS A 348 7.72 -6.46 19.10
C LYS A 348 7.11 -7.70 18.48
N MET A 349 7.05 -8.76 19.26
CA MET A 349 6.51 -10.04 18.85
C MET A 349 5.12 -10.28 19.42
N TYR A 350 4.23 -10.74 18.54
CA TYR A 350 2.85 -11.08 18.85
C TYR A 350 2.62 -12.54 18.50
N ILE A 351 1.98 -13.27 19.40
CA ILE A 351 1.67 -14.69 19.22
C ILE A 351 0.16 -14.81 19.09
N LEU A 352 -0.31 -15.40 18.00
CA LEU A 352 -1.73 -15.41 17.65
C LEU A 352 -2.33 -16.81 17.87
N SER A 353 -3.61 -16.85 18.23
CA SER A 353 -4.29 -18.09 18.63
C SER A 353 -4.79 -18.92 17.45
N SER A 354 -5.11 -18.28 16.32
CA SER A 354 -5.66 -18.92 15.13
C SER A 354 -5.08 -18.29 13.85
N PRO A 355 -5.10 -19.01 12.71
CA PRO A 355 -4.68 -18.45 11.42
C PRO A 355 -5.58 -17.28 10.98
N GLU A 356 -6.84 -17.25 11.44
CA GLU A 356 -7.75 -16.12 11.21
C GLU A 356 -7.30 -14.88 11.98
N ALA A 357 -6.93 -15.03 13.25
CA ALA A 357 -6.36 -13.94 14.06
C ALA A 357 -5.02 -13.45 13.49
N LEU A 358 -4.23 -14.37 12.92
CA LEU A 358 -3.03 -14.04 12.16
C LEU A 358 -3.34 -13.14 10.96
N LYS A 359 -4.29 -13.56 10.13
CA LYS A 359 -4.70 -12.79 8.95
C LYS A 359 -5.22 -11.41 9.35
N THR A 360 -6.15 -11.31 10.30
CA THR A 360 -6.73 -10.02 10.71
C THR A 360 -5.69 -9.08 11.32
N PHE A 361 -4.77 -9.59 12.13
CA PHE A 361 -3.68 -8.79 12.69
C PHE A 361 -2.72 -8.28 11.62
N MET A 362 -2.39 -9.09 10.60
CA MET A 362 -1.54 -8.68 9.48
C MET A 362 -2.21 -7.63 8.58
N LEU A 363 -3.54 -7.70 8.42
CA LEU A 363 -4.30 -6.71 7.66
C LEU A 363 -4.26 -5.33 8.33
N ASN A 364 -4.53 -5.28 9.63
CA ASN A 364 -4.44 -4.04 10.39
C ASN A 364 -4.23 -4.31 11.89
N PRO A 365 -3.01 -4.15 12.43
CA PRO A 365 -2.75 -4.39 13.85
C PRO A 365 -3.23 -3.24 14.75
N ARG A 366 -3.42 -2.03 14.21
CA ARG A 366 -3.67 -0.80 15.01
C ARG A 366 -4.87 -0.93 15.96
N PRO A 367 -6.04 -1.47 15.56
CA PRO A 367 -7.20 -1.60 16.44
C PRO A 367 -6.97 -2.50 17.67
N TYR A 368 -6.06 -3.48 17.55
CA TYR A 368 -5.76 -4.45 18.60
C TYR A 368 -4.72 -3.93 19.60
N LEU A 369 -3.91 -2.95 19.18
CA LEU A 369 -2.82 -2.38 19.98
C LEU A 369 -3.20 -1.05 20.63
N LEU A 370 -4.17 -0.32 20.07
CA LEU A 370 -4.65 0.95 20.61
C LEU A 370 -5.69 0.79 21.73
N PRO A 371 -5.71 1.73 22.71
CA PRO A 371 -6.69 1.70 23.79
C PRO A 371 -8.14 1.97 23.32
N PRO A 372 -9.18 1.48 24.04
CA PRO A 372 -9.11 0.74 25.30
C PRO A 372 -8.43 -0.61 25.08
N MET A 373 -7.31 -0.80 25.77
CA MET A 373 -6.53 -2.02 25.65
C MET A 373 -7.38 -3.09 26.30
N PRO A 374 -7.46 -4.28 25.72
CA PRO A 374 -8.05 -5.40 26.44
C PRO A 374 -7.17 -5.67 27.65
N LEU A 375 -7.62 -5.18 28.81
CA LEU A 375 -7.04 -5.55 30.08
C LEU A 375 -7.46 -7.00 30.31
N PRO A 376 -6.53 -7.90 30.69
CA PRO A 376 -6.92 -9.24 31.08
C PRO A 376 -8.04 -9.12 32.13
N PRO A 377 -9.20 -9.76 31.93
CA PRO A 377 -10.33 -9.65 32.86
C PRO A 377 -9.86 -9.83 34.30
N CYS A 378 -10.17 -8.82 35.13
CA CYS A 378 -9.81 -8.85 36.54
C CYS A 378 -10.50 -10.06 37.19
N LYS A 379 -9.70 -11.06 37.57
CA LYS A 379 -10.20 -12.24 38.30
C LYS A 379 -10.32 -11.87 39.77
N VAL A 380 -11.55 -11.74 40.25
CA VAL A 380 -11.85 -11.42 41.65
C VAL A 380 -12.26 -12.71 42.36
N LEU A 381 -11.53 -13.07 43.42
CA LEU A 381 -11.88 -14.18 44.29
C LEU A 381 -12.47 -13.64 45.59
N VAL A 382 -13.69 -14.03 45.93
CA VAL A 382 -14.35 -13.64 47.19
C VAL A 382 -14.35 -14.83 48.16
N PHE A 383 -13.58 -14.73 49.25
CA PHE A 383 -13.47 -15.76 50.29
C PHE A 383 -14.15 -15.35 51.61
N GLY A 384 -14.50 -16.31 52.46
CA GLY A 384 -15.26 -16.09 53.70
C GLY A 384 -15.83 -17.37 54.34
N PRO A 385 -16.51 -17.29 55.49
CA PRO A 385 -17.24 -18.41 56.12
C PRO A 385 -18.62 -18.65 55.49
N PRO A 386 -19.26 -19.83 55.65
CA PRO A 386 -20.59 -20.09 55.08
C PRO A 386 -21.60 -19.02 55.56
N PHE A 387 -22.55 -18.65 54.69
CA PHE A 387 -23.55 -17.60 54.92
C PHE A 387 -23.04 -16.14 54.99
N SER A 388 -21.76 -15.88 54.72
CA SER A 388 -21.21 -14.50 54.74
C SER A 388 -21.56 -13.63 53.52
N GLY A 389 -22.56 -14.03 52.71
CA GLY A 389 -23.00 -13.25 51.53
C GLY A 389 -22.05 -13.24 50.34
N ARG A 390 -21.05 -14.14 50.28
CA ARG A 390 -20.03 -14.18 49.20
C ARG A 390 -20.63 -14.29 47.82
N THR A 391 -21.60 -15.18 47.63
CA THR A 391 -22.29 -15.36 46.36
C THR A 391 -23.01 -14.09 45.92
N THR A 392 -23.64 -13.39 46.87
CA THR A 392 -24.31 -12.10 46.62
C THR A 392 -23.31 -11.03 46.20
N ILE A 393 -22.16 -10.96 46.86
CA ILE A 393 -21.09 -10.01 46.53
C ILE A 393 -20.48 -10.33 45.15
N CYS A 394 -20.21 -11.60 44.83
CA CYS A 394 -19.75 -12.01 43.50
C CYS A 394 -20.74 -11.56 42.42
N ASN A 395 -22.04 -11.83 42.62
CA ASN A 395 -23.09 -11.43 41.66
C ASN A 395 -23.18 -9.91 41.51
N LEU A 396 -23.06 -9.14 42.60
CA LEU A 396 -23.07 -7.68 42.56
C LEU A 396 -21.84 -7.10 41.85
N ILE A 397 -20.65 -7.67 42.09
CA ILE A 397 -19.42 -7.26 41.41
C ILE A 397 -19.52 -7.57 39.92
N ALA A 398 -19.95 -8.79 39.55
CA ALA A 398 -20.14 -9.16 38.16
C ALA A 398 -21.18 -8.28 37.46
N HIS A 399 -22.31 -7.99 38.09
CA HIS A 399 -23.32 -7.09 37.53
C HIS A 399 -22.79 -5.66 37.33
N LYS A 400 -22.08 -5.10 38.33
CA LYS A 400 -21.55 -3.73 38.29
C LYS A 400 -20.48 -3.54 37.21
N TYR A 401 -19.61 -4.53 37.02
CA TYR A 401 -18.47 -4.45 36.11
C TYR A 401 -18.65 -5.26 34.81
N LYS A 402 -19.86 -5.74 34.52
CA LYS A 402 -20.18 -6.62 33.37
C LYS A 402 -19.29 -7.88 33.30
N GLY A 403 -18.94 -8.43 34.46
CA GLY A 403 -18.17 -9.66 34.60
C GLY A 403 -19.04 -10.92 34.52
N LYS A 404 -18.40 -12.08 34.37
CA LYS A 404 -19.04 -13.41 34.49
C LYS A 404 -18.67 -14.00 35.85
N VAL A 405 -19.64 -14.57 36.58
CA VAL A 405 -19.45 -15.23 37.90
C VAL A 405 -19.09 -16.69 37.71
#